data_AF-A0A950SN94-F1
#
_entry.id   AF-A0A950SN94-F1
#
_cell.length_a   1.000
_cell.length_b   1.000
_cell.length_c   1.000
_cell.angle_alpha   90.00
_cell.angle_beta   90.00
_cell.angle_gamma   90.00
#
_symmetry.space_group_name_H-M   'P 1'
#
loop_
_entity.id
_entity.type
_entity.pdbx_description
1 polymer ?
#
loop_
_entity_poly.entity_id
_entity_poly.type
_entity_poly.pdbx_seq_one_letter_code
_entity_poly.pdbx_strand_id
1 'polypeptide(L)'
;MNGDAQLLLMIAGVHVLALGCVAVLMIPALRDGPDSPPRSSDSGSDEGWGRGPRRPPRPPEPPRGGIPLPDAVPAGVRLRDHQRLADHRPRRERRPAREPERRPVRTPTP
;
A
#
# COMPACT_ATOMS: atom_id res chain seq x y z
N MET A 1 -52.17 -31.41 16.16
CA MET A 1 -50.88 -30.93 16.70
C MET A 1 -51.15 -29.62 17.42
N ASN A 2 -50.69 -29.45 18.66
CA ASN A 2 -50.99 -28.25 19.46
C ASN A 2 -50.29 -27.03 18.83
N GLY A 3 -51.01 -25.93 18.60
CA GLY A 3 -50.50 -24.77 17.86
C GLY A 3 -49.22 -24.18 18.47
N ASP A 4 -49.12 -24.23 19.80
CA ASP A 4 -47.92 -23.81 20.54
C ASP A 4 -46.70 -24.67 20.21
N ALA A 5 -46.88 -25.99 20.12
CA ALA A 5 -45.79 -26.90 19.78
C ALA A 5 -45.30 -26.65 18.34
N GLN A 6 -46.21 -26.35 17.42
CA GLN A 6 -45.88 -26.00 16.04
C GLN A 6 -45.11 -24.67 15.95
N LEU A 7 -45.51 -23.66 16.73
CA LEU A 7 -44.82 -22.37 16.80
C LEU A 7 -43.41 -22.52 17.38
N LEU A 8 -43.27 -23.25 18.49
CA LEU A 8 -41.97 -23.51 19.12
C LEU A 8 -41.04 -24.29 18.17
N LEU A 9 -41.57 -25.28 17.44
CA LEU A 9 -40.82 -26.02 16.41
C LEU A 9 -40.34 -25.13 15.27
N MET A 10 -41.19 -24.22 14.78
CA MET A 10 -40.81 -23.25 13.74
C MET A 10 -39.71 -22.31 14.23
N ILE A 11 -39.88 -21.73 15.43
CA ILE A 11 -38.89 -20.83 16.03
C ILE A 11 -37.56 -21.57 16.23
N ALA A 12 -37.59 -22.74 16.87
CA ALA A 12 -36.39 -23.54 17.09
C ALA A 12 -35.72 -23.94 15.76
N GLY A 13 -36.50 -24.33 14.75
CA GLY A 13 -36.00 -24.66 13.42
C GLY A 13 -35.28 -23.51 12.74
N VAL A 14 -35.87 -22.30 12.75
CA VAL A 14 -35.25 -21.10 12.18
C VAL A 14 -33.93 -20.77 12.91
N HIS A 15 -33.88 -20.92 14.23
CA HIS A 15 -32.66 -20.66 15.00
C HIS A 15 -31.57 -21.68 14.70
N VAL A 16 -31.91 -22.97 14.62
CA VAL A 16 -30.94 -24.02 14.24
C VAL A 16 -30.39 -23.77 12.84
N LEU A 17 -31.25 -23.39 11.89
CA LEU A 17 -30.82 -23.04 10.54
C LEU A 17 -29.88 -21.82 10.54
N ALA A 18 -30.25 -20.75 11.25
CA ALA A 18 -29.43 -19.55 11.36
C ALA A 18 -28.06 -19.83 11.99
N LEU A 19 -28.04 -20.61 13.08
CA LEU A 19 -26.80 -21.05 13.74
C LEU A 19 -25.94 -21.91 12.80
N GLY A 20 -26.56 -22.80 12.03
CA GLY A 20 -25.87 -23.59 11.00
C GLY A 20 -25.23 -22.69 9.93
N CYS A 21 -25.97 -21.71 9.42
CA CYS A 21 -25.44 -20.74 8.45
C CYS A 21 -24.25 -19.95 9.02
N VAL A 22 -24.36 -19.44 10.24
CA VAL A 22 -23.26 -18.71 10.91
C VAL A 22 -22.04 -19.63 11.09
N ALA A 23 -22.24 -20.87 11.53
CA ALA A 23 -21.16 -21.83 11.71
C ALA A 23 -20.44 -22.13 10.38
N VAL A 24 -21.18 -22.31 9.28
CA VAL A 24 -20.60 -22.50 7.94
C VAL A 24 -19.80 -21.29 7.49
N LEU A 25 -20.33 -20.08 7.70
CA LEU A 25 -19.63 -18.84 7.35
C LEU A 25 -18.36 -18.61 8.20
N MET A 26 -18.29 -19.20 9.39
CA MET A 26 -17.09 -19.17 10.24
C MET A 26 -16.00 -20.16 9.79
N ILE A 27 -16.31 -21.14 8.93
CA ILE A 27 -15.35 -22.16 8.48
C ILE A 27 -14.09 -21.55 7.82
N PRO A 28 -14.17 -20.59 6.88
CA PRO A 28 -12.98 -19.99 6.26
C PRO A 28 -12.09 -19.28 7.28
N ALA A 29 -12.69 -18.51 8.20
CA ALA A 29 -11.96 -17.79 9.24
C ALA A 29 -11.21 -18.72 10.21
N LEU A 30 -11.69 -19.95 10.39
CA LEU A 30 -11.03 -20.99 11.18
C LEU A 30 -10.04 -21.84 10.35
N ARG A 31 -10.21 -21.90 9.03
CA ARG A 31 -9.36 -22.65 8.10
C ARG A 31 -8.15 -21.87 7.58
N ASP A 32 -8.19 -20.54 7.65
CA ASP A 32 -7.05 -19.68 7.33
C ASP A 32 -5.99 -19.79 8.44
N GLY A 33 -5.24 -20.90 8.40
CA GLY A 33 -3.92 -20.98 9.02
C GLY A 33 -2.92 -20.05 8.32
N PRO A 34 -1.81 -19.71 8.97
CA PRO A 34 -0.91 -18.62 8.56
C PRO A 34 -0.23 -18.74 7.17
N ASP A 35 -0.47 -19.80 6.39
CA ASP A 35 0.39 -20.15 5.24
C ASP A 35 -0.33 -20.47 3.90
N SER A 36 -1.57 -20.04 3.65
CA SER A 36 -2.17 -20.20 2.31
C SER A 36 -2.05 -18.94 1.44
N PRO A 37 -1.12 -18.88 0.47
CA PRO A 37 -1.15 -17.84 -0.55
C PRO A 37 -2.36 -18.06 -1.47
N PRO A 38 -3.07 -17.00 -1.92
CA PRO A 38 -4.27 -17.16 -2.70
C PRO A 38 -3.94 -17.70 -4.10
N ARG A 39 -4.56 -18.85 -4.43
CA ARG A 39 -4.64 -19.37 -5.79
C ARG A 39 -5.33 -18.31 -6.66
N SER A 40 -4.61 -17.80 -7.64
CA SER A 40 -5.13 -16.88 -8.63
C SER A 40 -6.21 -17.55 -9.46
N SER A 41 -7.44 -17.03 -9.39
CA SER A 41 -8.42 -17.19 -10.46
C SER A 41 -8.86 -15.80 -10.89
N ASP A 42 -8.25 -15.31 -11.97
CA ASP A 42 -8.87 -14.33 -12.86
C ASP A 42 -10.16 -14.97 -13.40
N SER A 43 -11.32 -14.45 -12.98
CA SER A 43 -12.50 -14.21 -13.82
C SER A 43 -13.62 -13.69 -12.94
N GLY A 44 -14.34 -12.70 -13.46
CA GLY A 44 -15.17 -11.79 -12.69
C GLY A 44 -16.30 -12.41 -11.88
N SER A 45 -16.58 -11.79 -10.74
CA SER A 45 -17.88 -11.78 -10.08
C SER A 45 -17.82 -10.68 -9.02
N ASP A 46 -18.58 -9.61 -9.25
CA ASP A 46 -18.64 -8.42 -8.39
C ASP A 46 -19.64 -8.60 -7.23
N GLU A 47 -19.73 -9.80 -6.65
CA GLU A 47 -20.67 -10.11 -5.57
C GLU A 47 -19.93 -10.59 -4.32
N GLY A 48 -19.34 -9.65 -3.58
CA GLY A 48 -18.64 -9.92 -2.33
C GLY A 48 -18.86 -8.82 -1.30
N TRP A 49 -19.68 -9.11 -0.30
CA TRP A 49 -19.82 -8.29 0.91
C TRP A 49 -18.48 -8.23 1.64
N GLY A 50 -17.98 -7.00 1.84
CA GLY A 50 -16.73 -6.72 2.55
C GLY A 50 -15.56 -6.45 1.61
N ARG A 51 -15.42 -5.19 1.18
CA ARG A 51 -14.12 -4.71 0.70
C ARG A 51 -13.18 -4.72 1.90
N GLY A 52 -12.42 -5.80 2.05
CA GLY A 52 -11.18 -5.80 2.80
C GLY A 52 -10.32 -4.58 2.42
N PRO A 53 -9.37 -4.17 3.26
CA PRO A 53 -8.57 -2.97 3.01
C PRO A 53 -8.09 -3.00 1.56
N ARG A 54 -8.33 -1.90 0.83
CA ARG A 54 -7.98 -1.80 -0.60
C ARG A 54 -6.56 -2.31 -0.74
N ARG A 55 -6.37 -3.34 -1.59
CA ARG A 55 -5.04 -3.87 -1.88
C ARG A 55 -4.16 -2.66 -2.20
N PRO A 56 -3.01 -2.50 -1.51
CA PRO A 56 -2.14 -1.38 -1.80
C PRO A 56 -1.80 -1.41 -3.30
N PRO A 57 -1.69 -0.24 -3.95
CA PRO A 57 -1.28 -0.18 -5.34
C PRO A 57 -0.01 -1.01 -5.53
N ARG A 58 0.13 -1.66 -6.69
CA ARG A 58 1.34 -2.41 -7.02
C ARG A 58 2.55 -1.49 -6.76
N PRO A 59 3.60 -1.99 -6.10
CA PRO A 59 4.84 -1.24 -5.97
C PRO A 59 5.25 -0.71 -7.35
N PRO A 60 5.75 0.54 -7.43
CA PRO A 60 6.28 1.04 -8.69
C PRO A 60 7.35 0.08 -9.17
N GLU A 61 7.43 -0.11 -10.50
CA GLU A 61 8.51 -0.89 -11.09
C GLU A 61 9.83 -0.32 -10.56
N PRO A 62 10.77 -1.16 -10.09
CA PRO A 62 12.05 -0.68 -9.62
C PRO A 62 12.62 0.21 -10.73
N PRO A 63 13.22 1.37 -10.38
CA PRO A 63 13.84 2.21 -11.39
C PRO A 63 14.75 1.30 -12.21
N ARG A 64 14.69 1.40 -13.53
CA ARG A 64 15.71 0.80 -14.42
C ARG A 64 17.03 1.47 -14.06
N GLY A 65 17.68 0.94 -13.04
CA GLY A 65 18.82 1.54 -12.37
C GLY A 65 20.07 1.33 -13.21
N GLY A 66 20.82 2.40 -13.43
CA GLY A 66 22.21 2.33 -13.85
C GLY A 66 23.11 1.91 -12.68
N ILE A 67 24.35 1.54 -13.02
CA ILE A 67 25.40 1.28 -12.03
C ILE A 67 25.56 2.55 -11.17
N PRO A 68 25.49 2.46 -9.84
CA PRO A 68 25.78 3.60 -8.98
C PRO A 68 27.14 4.20 -9.33
N LEU A 69 27.29 5.52 -9.23
CA LEU A 69 28.63 6.10 -9.35
C LEU A 69 29.55 5.47 -8.28
N PRO A 70 30.87 5.34 -8.54
CA PRO A 70 31.81 4.73 -7.59
C PRO A 70 31.82 5.36 -6.20
N ASP A 71 31.42 6.63 -6.09
CA ASP A 71 31.32 7.41 -4.85
C ASP A 71 29.88 7.53 -4.31
N ALA A 72 28.92 6.79 -4.89
CA ALA A 72 27.54 6.83 -4.45
C ALA A 72 27.40 6.20 -3.06
N VAL A 73 27.19 7.04 -2.04
CA VAL A 73 26.89 6.60 -0.67
C VAL A 73 25.38 6.49 -0.49
N PRO A 74 24.85 5.31 -0.08
CA PRO A 74 23.43 5.16 0.25
C PRO A 74 22.98 6.16 1.31
N ALA A 75 21.74 6.62 1.24
CA ALA A 75 21.19 7.50 2.26
C ALA A 75 21.11 6.76 3.63
N GLY A 76 21.65 7.37 4.69
CA GLY A 76 21.64 6.80 6.04
C GLY A 76 20.26 6.75 6.73
N VAL A 77 19.22 7.31 6.10
CA VAL A 77 17.85 7.32 6.63
C VAL A 77 16.93 6.70 5.59
N ARG A 78 16.12 5.74 6.03
CA ARG A 78 15.03 5.16 5.24
C ARG A 78 13.74 5.91 5.54
N LEU A 79 13.23 6.66 4.57
CA LEU A 79 11.94 7.33 4.69
C LEU A 79 10.83 6.32 4.49
N ARG A 80 10.02 6.14 5.53
CA ARG A 80 8.80 5.30 5.49
C ARG A 80 7.52 6.12 5.39
N ASP A 81 7.63 7.45 5.38
CA ASP A 81 6.51 8.40 5.36
C ASP A 81 6.60 9.33 4.12
N HIS A 82 5.58 10.16 3.91
CA HIS A 82 5.44 11.09 2.78
C HIS A 82 6.40 12.31 2.79
N GLN A 83 7.28 12.39 3.79
CA GLN A 83 8.23 13.48 3.96
C GLN A 83 9.40 13.38 2.96
N ARG A 84 10.04 14.51 2.62
CA ARG A 84 11.16 14.52 1.69
C ARG A 84 12.48 14.42 2.44
N LEU A 85 13.45 13.72 1.85
CA LEU A 85 14.81 13.61 2.43
C LEU A 85 15.49 14.98 2.63
N ALA A 86 15.14 15.96 1.79
CA ALA A 86 15.63 17.33 1.88
C ALA A 86 15.21 18.03 3.18
N ASP A 87 14.07 17.65 3.75
CA ASP A 87 13.52 18.26 4.96
C ASP A 87 14.23 17.74 6.23
N HIS A 88 14.88 16.57 6.14
CA HIS A 88 15.62 15.94 7.23
C HIS A 88 17.11 16.26 7.24
N ARG A 89 17.61 17.00 6.24
CA ARG A 89 19.03 17.37 6.15
C ARG A 89 19.19 18.86 6.39
N PRO A 90 20.30 19.28 7.05
CA PRO A 90 20.60 20.69 7.19
C PRO A 90 20.69 21.35 5.82
N ARG A 91 20.14 22.56 5.71
CA ARG A 91 20.09 23.32 4.47
C ARG A 91 21.52 23.52 3.96
N ARG A 92 21.77 23.08 2.72
CA ARG A 92 23.09 23.24 2.09
C ARG A 92 23.45 24.73 2.05
N GLU A 93 24.61 25.06 2.61
CA GLU A 93 25.17 26.40 2.53
C GLU A 93 25.40 26.73 1.05
N ARG A 94 24.74 27.79 0.57
CA ARG A 94 24.93 28.26 -0.81
C ARG A 94 26.30 28.90 -0.89
N ARG A 95 27.14 28.45 -1.84
CA ARG A 95 28.33 29.23 -2.20
C ARG A 95 27.90 30.61 -2.67
N PRO A 96 28.67 31.66 -2.35
CA PRO A 96 28.48 32.98 -2.92
C PRO A 96 28.41 32.90 -4.45
N ALA A 97 27.53 33.70 -5.05
CA ALA A 97 27.45 33.78 -6.51
C ALA A 97 28.80 34.24 -7.07
N ARG A 98 29.34 33.50 -8.04
CA ARG A 98 30.54 33.93 -8.77
C ARG A 98 30.14 35.11 -9.66
N GLU A 99 30.81 36.24 -9.50
CA GLU A 99 30.58 37.38 -10.38
C GLU A 99 30.84 37.00 -11.84
N PRO A 100 30.03 37.49 -12.80
CA PRO A 100 30.28 37.30 -14.22
C PRO A 100 31.66 37.84 -14.61
N GLU A 101 32.40 37.06 -15.40
CA GLU A 101 33.70 37.47 -15.92
C GLU A 101 33.54 38.73 -16.79
N ARG A 102 34.26 39.80 -16.43
CA ARG A 102 34.19 41.07 -17.17
C ARG A 102 34.75 40.87 -18.56
N ARG A 103 33.96 41.20 -19.59
CA ARG A 103 34.44 41.21 -20.97
C ARG A 103 35.51 42.29 -21.14
N PRO A 104 36.68 41.99 -21.70
CA PRO A 104 37.69 42.99 -22.03
C PRO A 104 37.14 43.94 -23.10
N VAL A 105 37.13 45.24 -22.80
CA VAL A 105 36.80 46.30 -23.76
C VAL A 105 38.06 46.59 -24.56
N ARG A 106 37.97 46.50 -25.89
CA ARG A 106 39.07 46.91 -26.77
C ARG A 106 39.15 48.43 -26.75
N THR A 107 40.21 48.97 -26.17
CA THR A 107 40.58 50.38 -26.33
C THR A 107 41.05 50.59 -27.78
N PRO A 108 40.46 51.53 -28.54
CA PRO A 108 40.99 51.93 -29.83
C PRO A 108 42.31 52.68 -29.61
N THR A 109 43.38 52.14 -30.20
CA THR A 109 44.70 52.78 -30.24
C THR A 109 44.68 53.90 -31.30
N PRO A 110 45.25 55.08 -31.03
CA PRO A 110 45.29 56.22 -31.96
C PRO A 110 46.14 55.95 -33.22
#